data_AF-E5BI25-F1
#
_entry.id   AF-E5BI25-F1
#
_cell.length_a   1.000
_cell.length_b   1.000
_cell.length_c   1.000
_cell.angle_alpha   90.00
_cell.angle_beta   90.00
_cell.angle_gamma   90.00
#
_symmetry.space_group_name_H-M   'P 1'
#
loop_
_entity.id
_entity.type
_entity.pdbx_description
1 polymer ?
#
loop_
_entity_poly.entity_id
_entity_poly.type
_entity_poly.pdbx_seq_one_letter_code
_entity_poly.pdbx_strand_id
1 'polypeptide(L)'
;MKKIMTIIIGLSLFISCGKKEPEYPIFTYDEKEAMYKEAKDNNNTEKLKEIEDLMKQLEIAGKKGDKVAEQEYEDWHVVEVLYVSPKKKDPGANLLNRSW
;
A
#
# COMPACT_ATOMS: atom_id res chain seq x y z
N MET A 1 16.99 -6.47 -15.97
CA MET A 1 17.15 -5.14 -16.59
C MET A 1 16.14 -4.20 -15.97
N LYS A 2 16.67 -3.11 -15.39
CA LYS A 2 16.04 -2.02 -14.65
C LYS A 2 14.93 -1.32 -15.45
N LYS A 3 13.62 -1.50 -15.22
CA LYS A 3 12.58 -0.62 -15.80
C LYS A 3 11.22 -0.51 -15.07
N ILE A 4 11.02 -1.01 -13.84
CA ILE A 4 9.66 -0.95 -13.21
C ILE A 4 9.56 0.14 -12.11
N MET A 5 10.67 0.67 -11.59
CA MET A 5 10.63 1.67 -10.50
C MET A 5 10.13 3.08 -10.86
N THR A 6 9.68 3.33 -12.09
CA THR A 6 9.47 4.72 -12.56
C THR A 6 8.01 5.21 -12.54
N ILE A 7 7.06 4.45 -11.98
CA ILE A 7 5.63 4.83 -12.12
C ILE A 7 5.05 5.57 -10.89
N ILE A 8 5.69 5.53 -9.72
CA ILE A 8 5.21 6.24 -8.51
C ILE A 8 6.03 7.52 -8.26
N ILE A 9 6.33 8.30 -9.31
CA ILE A 9 7.08 9.58 -9.22
C ILE A 9 6.21 10.77 -9.71
N GLY A 10 4.93 10.53 -10.01
CA GLY A 10 4.06 11.48 -10.71
C GLY A 10 3.21 12.41 -9.87
N LEU A 11 3.35 12.46 -8.54
CA LEU A 11 2.50 13.31 -7.67
C LEU A 11 3.30 14.04 -6.57
N SER A 12 4.48 14.58 -6.90
CA SER A 12 5.14 15.57 -6.06
C SER A 12 4.45 16.94 -6.21
N LEU A 13 3.44 17.17 -5.38
CA LEU A 13 2.93 18.52 -5.13
C LEU A 13 4.04 19.35 -4.50
N PHE A 14 4.53 20.32 -5.27
CA PHE A 14 5.51 21.33 -4.87
C PHE A 14 5.11 22.02 -3.56
N ILE A 15 5.79 21.68 -2.46
CA ILE A 15 5.77 22.49 -1.24
C ILE A 15 7.17 23.11 -1.10
N SER A 16 7.34 24.30 -1.67
CA SER A 16 8.51 25.13 -1.47
C SER A 16 8.59 25.56 0.00
N CYS A 17 9.32 24.82 0.83
CA CYS A 17 9.67 25.30 2.17
C CYS A 17 10.90 24.59 2.74
N GLY A 18 12.10 24.80 2.17
CA GLY A 18 13.43 24.67 2.82
C GLY A 18 13.81 23.37 3.56
N LYS A 19 12.89 22.41 3.69
CA LYS A 19 13.03 21.10 4.31
C LYS A 19 13.31 20.15 3.15
N LYS A 20 14.32 19.30 3.32
CA LYS A 20 14.58 18.21 2.36
C LYS A 20 13.26 17.48 2.14
N GLU A 21 12.85 17.40 0.88
CA GLU A 21 11.74 16.53 0.49
C GLU A 21 12.07 15.11 0.97
N PRO A 22 11.09 14.38 1.54
CA PRO A 22 11.30 13.00 1.93
C PRO A 22 11.71 12.19 0.70
N GLU A 23 12.66 11.27 0.86
CA GLU A 23 13.14 10.39 -0.22
C GLU A 23 12.10 9.31 -0.60
N TYR A 24 10.91 9.38 -0.01
CA TYR A 24 9.79 8.47 -0.16
C TYR A 24 8.49 9.27 -0.38
N PRO A 25 7.51 8.71 -1.13
CA PRO A 25 6.21 9.36 -1.31
C PRO A 25 5.42 9.38 0.00
N ILE A 26 4.62 10.43 0.18
CA ILE A 26 3.63 10.56 1.26
C ILE A 26 2.25 10.55 0.61
N PHE A 27 1.37 9.69 1.10
CA PHE A 27 0.02 9.54 0.59
C PHE A 27 -1.02 9.98 1.61
N THR A 28 -2.18 10.43 1.16
CA THR A 28 -3.35 10.55 2.01
C THR A 28 -3.88 9.18 2.42
N TYR A 29 -4.65 9.10 3.51
CA TYR A 29 -5.26 7.84 3.95
C TYR A 29 -6.12 7.20 2.83
N ASP A 30 -6.94 7.99 2.14
CA ASP A 30 -7.81 7.52 1.06
C ASP A 30 -7.01 6.92 -0.12
N GLU A 31 -5.85 7.51 -0.45
CA GLU A 31 -4.94 6.98 -1.48
C GLU A 31 -4.31 5.66 -1.04
N LYS A 32 -3.84 5.57 0.21
CA LYS A 32 -3.28 4.34 0.79
C LYS A 32 -4.30 3.21 0.75
N GLU A 33 -5.53 3.48 1.20
CA GLU A 33 -6.64 2.53 1.19
C GLU A 33 -6.99 2.08 -0.23
N ALA A 34 -7.13 3.02 -1.17
CA ALA A 34 -7.45 2.70 -2.56
C ALA A 34 -6.38 1.81 -3.21
N MET A 35 -5.09 2.14 -3.02
CA MET A 35 -3.97 1.35 -3.55
C MET A 35 -3.93 -0.05 -2.95
N TYR A 36 -4.05 -0.17 -1.63
CA TYR A 36 -4.00 -1.46 -0.94
C TYR A 36 -5.20 -2.34 -1.32
N LYS A 37 -6.40 -1.74 -1.38
CA LYS A 37 -7.63 -2.39 -1.83
C LYS A 37 -7.49 -2.92 -3.26
N GLU A 38 -7.03 -2.09 -4.18
CA GLU A 38 -6.81 -2.48 -5.58
C GLU A 38 -5.84 -3.66 -5.67
N ALA A 39 -4.75 -3.62 -4.89
CA ALA A 39 -3.75 -4.68 -4.87
C ALA A 39 -4.30 -6.00 -4.30
N LYS A 40 -5.03 -5.95 -3.18
CA LYS A 40 -5.63 -7.14 -2.55
C LYS A 40 -6.76 -7.74 -3.36
N ASP A 41 -7.71 -6.94 -3.83
CA ASP A 41 -8.90 -7.45 -4.54
C ASP A 41 -8.54 -8.12 -5.87
N ASN A 42 -7.50 -7.63 -6.53
CA ASN A 42 -6.98 -8.18 -7.77
C ASN A 42 -5.92 -9.27 -7.58
N ASN A 43 -5.58 -9.64 -6.34
CA ASN A 43 -4.44 -10.51 -6.02
C ASN A 43 -3.14 -10.07 -6.73
N ASN A 44 -2.93 -8.75 -6.85
CA ASN A 44 -1.74 -8.20 -7.51
C ASN A 44 -0.55 -8.26 -6.56
N THR A 45 0.19 -9.37 -6.63
CA THR A 45 1.35 -9.64 -5.76
C THR A 45 2.50 -8.67 -6.00
N GLU A 46 2.65 -8.13 -7.21
CA GLU A 46 3.67 -7.12 -7.52
C GLU A 46 3.40 -5.82 -6.78
N LYS A 47 2.17 -5.28 -6.87
CA LYS A 47 1.77 -4.07 -6.13
C LYS A 47 1.86 -4.24 -4.62
N LEU A 48 1.45 -5.40 -4.09
CA LEU A 48 1.58 -5.69 -2.66
C LEU A 48 3.04 -5.68 -2.21
N LYS A 49 3.94 -6.21 -3.03
CA LYS A 49 5.38 -6.19 -2.76
C LYS A 49 5.96 -4.78 -2.80
N GLU A 50 5.52 -3.94 -3.74
CA GLU A 50 5.94 -2.53 -3.80
C GLU A 50 5.54 -1.76 -2.53
N ILE A 51 4.32 -1.98 -2.02
CA ILE A 51 3.85 -1.40 -0.76
C ILE A 51 4.69 -1.94 0.42
N GLU A 52 4.96 -3.24 0.47
CA GLU A 52 5.78 -3.84 1.52
C GLU A 52 7.22 -3.29 1.52
N ASP A 53 7.83 -3.15 0.34
CA ASP A 53 9.18 -2.61 0.18
C ASP A 53 9.23 -1.11 0.55
N LEU A 54 8.18 -0.33 0.26
CA LEU A 54 8.02 1.04 0.75
C LEU A 54 7.94 1.07 2.28
N MET A 55 7.08 0.26 2.90
CA MET A 55 6.94 0.19 4.36
C MET A 55 8.26 -0.16 5.05
N LYS A 56 9.07 -1.06 4.48
CA LYS A 56 10.42 -1.38 4.99
C LYS A 56 11.35 -0.18 4.94
N GLN A 57 11.33 0.61 3.86
CA GLN A 57 12.15 1.82 3.75
C GLN A 57 11.75 2.86 4.81
N LEU A 58 10.44 3.06 4.98
CA LEU A 58 9.87 3.95 5.99
C LEU A 58 10.27 3.52 7.42
N GLU A 59 10.15 2.23 7.73
CA GLU A 59 10.56 1.69 9.03
C GLU A 59 12.06 1.93 9.32
N ILE A 60 12.92 1.70 8.32
CA ILE A 60 14.37 1.95 8.44
C ILE A 60 14.65 3.43 8.66
N ALA A 61 13.97 4.33 7.95
CA ALA A 61 14.11 5.77 8.10
C ALA A 61 13.60 6.24 9.47
N GLY A 62 12.44 5.74 9.93
CA GLY A 62 11.90 5.98 11.26
C GLY A 62 12.86 5.57 12.37
N LYS A 63 13.46 4.38 12.28
CA LYS A 63 14.50 3.91 13.21
C LYS A 63 15.76 4.79 13.23
N LYS A 64 16.04 5.53 12.17
CA LYS A 64 17.14 6.51 12.10
C LYS A 64 16.74 7.89 12.64
N GLY A 65 15.51 8.06 13.11
CA GLY A 65 15.00 9.29 13.70
C GLY A 65 14.14 10.14 12.77
N ASP A 66 13.81 9.67 11.58
CA ASP A 66 12.88 10.36 10.69
C ASP A 66 11.43 10.19 11.18
N LYS A 67 10.92 11.19 11.89
CA LYS A 67 9.56 11.19 12.43
C LYS A 67 8.46 11.21 11.36
N VAL A 68 8.76 11.74 10.17
CA VAL A 68 7.80 11.73 9.06
C VAL A 68 7.68 10.32 8.50
N ALA A 69 8.80 9.61 8.36
CA ALA A 69 8.80 8.22 7.91
C ALA A 69 8.11 7.28 8.90
N GLU A 70 8.32 7.50 10.20
CA GLU A 70 7.67 6.75 11.27
C GLU A 70 6.14 6.89 11.19
N GLN A 71 5.63 8.12 11.06
CA GLN A 71 4.19 8.37 10.91
C GLN A 71 3.63 7.74 9.63
N GLU A 72 4.32 7.93 8.49
CA GLU A 72 3.86 7.38 7.21
C GLU A 72 3.83 5.84 7.24
N TYR A 73 4.80 5.20 7.91
CA TYR A 73 4.79 3.76 8.16
C TYR A 73 3.57 3.31 8.98
N GLU A 74 3.27 4.01 10.08
CA GLU A 74 2.12 3.71 10.92
C GLU A 74 0.82 3.82 10.14
N ASP A 75 0.66 4.87 9.33
CA ASP A 75 -0.52 5.06 8.48
C ASP A 75 -0.70 3.91 7.48
N TRP A 76 0.38 3.47 6.82
CA TRP A 76 0.34 2.31 5.92
C TRP A 76 0.00 1.02 6.67
N HIS A 77 0.55 0.83 7.87
CA HIS A 77 0.28 -0.35 8.68
C HIS A 77 -1.17 -0.41 9.16
N VAL A 78 -1.78 0.74 9.48
CA VAL A 78 -3.22 0.83 9.79
C VAL A 78 -4.05 0.34 8.61
N VAL A 79 -3.77 0.79 7.39
CA VAL A 79 -4.48 0.33 6.19
C VAL A 79 -4.29 -1.16 5.98
N GLU A 80 -3.07 -1.66 6.12
CA GLU A 80 -2.75 -3.09 5.98
C GLU A 80 -3.56 -3.97 6.94
N VAL A 81 -3.65 -3.56 8.22
CA VAL A 81 -4.30 -4.34 9.29
C VAL A 81 -5.82 -4.22 9.25
N LEU A 82 -6.35 -3.03 8.95
CA LEU A 82 -7.80 -2.78 8.95
C LEU A 82 -8.49 -3.23 7.66
N TYR A 83 -7.75 -3.41 6.57
CA TYR A 83 -8.36 -3.84 5.31
C TYR A 83 -8.87 -5.28 5.38
N VAL A 84 -10.19 -5.43 5.41
CA VAL A 84 -10.89 -6.71 5.28
C VAL A 84 -11.42 -6.85 3.86
N SER A 85 -10.78 -7.71 3.05
CA SER A 85 -11.27 -7.97 1.69
C SER A 85 -12.71 -8.51 1.76
N PRO A 86 -13.64 -7.95 0.97
CA PRO A 86 -15.00 -8.47 0.92
C PRO A 86 -14.96 -9.95 0.52
N LYS A 87 -15.66 -10.81 1.27
CA LYS A 87 -15.79 -12.23 0.93
C LYS A 87 -16.28 -12.32 -0.52
N LYS A 88 -15.46 -12.89 -1.41
CA LYS A 88 -15.91 -13.22 -2.76
C LYS A 88 -17.21 -14.01 -2.62
N LYS A 89 -18.30 -13.53 -3.24
CA LYS A 89 -19.54 -14.30 -3.34
C LYS A 89 -19.13 -15.65 -3.92
N ASP A 90 -19.17 -16.69 -3.09
CA ASP A 90 -19.15 -18.06 -3.58
C ASP A 90 -20.27 -18.13 -4.64
N PRO A 91 -20.00 -18.54 -5.89
CA PRO A 91 -21.02 -18.62 -6.96
C PRO A 91 -22.17 -19.60 -6.66
N GLY A 92 -22.40 -19.93 -5.39
CA GLY A 92 -23.27 -20.97 -4.92
C GLY A 92 -22.54 -22.29 -5.04
N ALA A 93 -22.03 -22.82 -3.93
CA ALA A 93 -22.07 -24.26 -3.76
C ALA A 93 -23.50 -24.69 -4.11
N ASN A 94 -23.69 -25.28 -5.28
CA ASN A 94 -24.99 -25.71 -5.75
C ASN A 94 -25.38 -26.91 -4.87
N LEU A 95 -25.94 -26.62 -3.69
CA LEU A 95 -26.29 -27.60 -2.65
C LEU A 95 -27.29 -28.65 -3.17
N LEU A 96 -27.92 -28.38 -4.31
CA LEU A 96 -28.87 -29.24 -5.00
C LEU A 96 -28.23 -30.27 -5.92
N ASN A 97 -26.91 -30.23 -6.17
CA ASN A 97 -26.23 -31.16 -7.08
C ASN A 97 -25.27 -32.14 -6.38
N ARG A 98 -25.40 -32.31 -5.05
CA ARG A 98 -24.68 -33.34 -4.30
C ARG A 98 -25.47 -34.65 -4.44
N SER A 99 -25.06 -35.53 -5.36
CA SER A 99 -25.53 -36.92 -5.38
C SER A 99 -25.03 -37.62 -4.12
N TRP A 100 -25.95 -38.11 -3.30
CA TRP A 100 -25.66 -39.02 -2.18
C TRP A 100 -25.36 -40.42 -2.70
#